data_AF-A0AAI8ZLG0-F1
#
_entry.id   AF-A0AAI8ZLG0-F1
#
_cell.length_a   1.000
_cell.length_b   1.000
_cell.length_c   1.000
_cell.angle_alpha   90.00
_cell.angle_beta   90.00
_cell.angle_gamma   90.00
#
_symmetry.space_group_name_H-M   'P 1'
#
loop_
_entity.id
_entity.type
_entity.pdbx_description
1 polymer ?
#
loop_
_entity_poly.entity_id
_entity_poly.type
_entity_poly.pdbx_seq_one_letter_code
_entity_poly.pdbx_strand_id
1 'polypeptide(L)'
;MHDPISIDQMSLVHAINRELSRQCPDIPFCPSIYNAAIKAANLVVEECAREPVKTREGMSISEWFECDDTGLSSRYMAYVIDGGATRLPMQGYEYPRDAGDFGRCVRMVRALGFEKKVFLMLTTGHEWREIANHWDELVSLYDGEQWEKLHGLLSLARNAGGVK
;
A
#
# COMPACT_ATOMS: atom_id res chain seq x y z
N MET A 1 13.07 -17.73 4.59
CA MET A 1 12.05 -18.52 3.88
C MET A 1 10.99 -18.80 4.92
N HIS A 2 9.85 -18.11 4.86
CA HIS A 2 8.74 -18.46 5.74
C HIS A 2 8.03 -19.65 5.12
N ASP A 3 7.63 -20.62 5.94
CA ASP A 3 6.83 -21.74 5.46
C ASP A 3 5.53 -21.20 4.84
N PRO A 4 5.07 -21.75 3.70
CA PRO A 4 3.83 -21.32 3.08
C PRO A 4 2.67 -21.47 4.07
N ILE A 5 1.87 -20.42 4.20
CA ILE A 5 0.75 -20.38 5.15
C ILE A 5 -0.31 -21.35 4.62
N SER A 6 -0.43 -22.52 5.25
CA SER A 6 -1.44 -23.51 4.90
C SER A 6 -2.74 -23.21 5.66
N ILE A 7 -3.81 -22.90 4.93
CA ILE A 7 -5.14 -22.64 5.47
C ILE A 7 -6.08 -23.78 5.08
N ASP A 8 -6.82 -24.34 6.05
CA ASP A 8 -7.94 -25.23 5.77
C ASP A 8 -9.11 -24.44 5.16
N GLN A 9 -9.27 -24.59 3.85
CA GLN A 9 -10.26 -23.89 3.05
C GLN A 9 -11.68 -24.10 3.58
N MET A 10 -12.03 -25.31 4.04
CA MET A 10 -13.38 -25.58 4.53
C MET A 10 -13.65 -24.91 5.86
N SER A 11 -12.69 -24.88 6.79
CA SER A 11 -12.83 -24.09 8.03
C SER A 11 -13.00 -22.61 7.74
N LEU A 12 -12.31 -22.06 6.73
CA LEU A 12 -12.47 -20.66 6.32
C LEU A 12 -13.86 -20.40 5.73
N VAL A 13 -14.38 -21.28 4.87
CA VAL A 13 -15.77 -21.20 4.35
C VAL A 13 -16.78 -21.20 5.50
N HIS A 14 -16.61 -22.07 6.49
CA HIS A 14 -17.49 -22.09 7.66
C HIS A 14 -17.42 -20.80 8.47
N ALA A 15 -16.22 -20.23 8.65
CA ALA A 15 -16.04 -18.96 9.35
C ALA A 15 -16.75 -17.80 8.62
N ILE A 16 -16.64 -17.73 7.29
CA ILE A 16 -17.35 -16.72 6.47
C ILE A 16 -18.86 -16.87 6.64
N ASN A 17 -19.40 -18.09 6.49
CA ASN A 17 -20.84 -18.32 6.62
C ASN A 17 -21.36 -18.00 8.03
N ARG A 18 -20.60 -18.35 9.08
CA ARG A 18 -20.95 -18.01 10.47
C ARG A 18 -21.01 -16.50 10.67
N GLU A 19 -20.09 -15.75 10.07
CA GLU A 19 -20.08 -14.29 10.17
C GLU A 19 -21.26 -13.66 9.41
N LEU A 20 -21.63 -14.21 8.24
CA LEU A 20 -22.83 -13.78 7.52
C LEU A 20 -24.10 -14.01 8.35
N SER A 21 -24.27 -15.17 8.97
CA SER A 21 -25.41 -15.44 9.86
C SER A 21 -25.40 -14.54 11.10
N ARG A 22 -24.22 -14.18 11.62
CA ARG A 22 -24.10 -13.26 12.76
C ARG A 22 -24.56 -11.84 12.39
N GLN A 23 -24.19 -11.36 11.21
CA GLN A 23 -24.58 -10.03 10.73
C GLN A 23 -26.02 -9.99 10.20
N CYS A 24 -26.52 -11.11 9.68
CA CYS A 24 -27.87 -11.27 9.14
C CYS A 24 -28.52 -12.56 9.68
N PRO A 25 -29.11 -12.54 10.90
CA PRO A 25 -29.65 -13.74 11.56
C PRO A 25 -30.73 -14.47 10.76
N ASP A 26 -31.54 -13.71 10.02
CA ASP A 26 -32.66 -14.24 9.23
C ASP A 26 -32.27 -14.54 7.77
N ILE A 27 -30.96 -14.59 7.45
CA ILE A 27 -30.50 -14.90 6.09
C ILE A 27 -30.91 -16.33 5.71
N PRO A 28 -31.76 -16.53 4.68
CA PRO A 28 -32.10 -17.86 4.23
C PRO A 28 -30.87 -18.52 3.59
N PHE A 29 -30.81 -19.85 3.66
CA PHE A 29 -29.79 -20.58 2.91
C PHE A 29 -29.94 -20.28 1.42
N CYS A 30 -28.85 -19.80 0.81
CA CYS A 30 -28.80 -19.42 -0.58
C CYS A 30 -27.54 -20.03 -1.22
N PRO A 31 -27.68 -20.99 -2.18
CA PRO A 31 -26.54 -21.63 -2.82
C PRO A 31 -25.56 -20.65 -3.48
N SER A 32 -26.05 -19.52 -4.03
CA SER A 32 -25.19 -18.52 -4.66
C SER A 32 -24.32 -17.78 -3.63
N ILE A 33 -24.84 -17.48 -2.44
CA ILE A 33 -24.08 -16.87 -1.34
C ILE A 33 -23.04 -17.85 -0.80
N TYR A 34 -23.41 -19.12 -0.63
CA TYR A 34 -22.47 -20.16 -0.21
C TYR A 34 -21.32 -20.34 -1.21
N ASN A 35 -21.64 -20.38 -2.52
CA ASN A 35 -20.63 -20.43 -3.58
C ASN A 35 -19.75 -19.18 -3.62
N ALA A 36 -20.27 -18.00 -3.28
CA ALA A 36 -19.46 -16.79 -3.15
C ALA A 36 -18.49 -16.88 -1.96
N ALA A 37 -18.92 -17.44 -0.83
CA ALA A 37 -18.05 -17.71 0.32
C ALA A 37 -16.91 -18.69 -0.04
N ILE A 38 -17.21 -19.74 -0.82
CA ILE A 38 -16.18 -20.66 -1.35
C ILE A 38 -15.15 -19.89 -2.21
N LYS A 39 -15.63 -19.05 -3.14
CA LYS A 39 -14.73 -18.25 -3.99
C LYS A 39 -13.85 -17.32 -3.16
N ALA A 40 -14.42 -16.63 -2.19
CA ALA A 40 -13.67 -15.76 -1.29
C ALA A 40 -12.62 -16.54 -0.48
N ALA A 41 -12.98 -17.70 0.05
CA ALA A 41 -12.03 -18.57 0.76
C ALA A 41 -10.90 -19.05 -0.15
N ASN A 42 -11.19 -19.44 -1.39
CA ASN A 42 -10.17 -19.86 -2.35
C ASN A 42 -9.18 -18.72 -2.63
N LEU A 43 -9.66 -17.50 -2.87
CA LEU A 43 -8.78 -16.34 -3.10
C LEU A 43 -7.82 -16.10 -1.92
N VAL A 44 -8.31 -16.24 -0.68
CA VAL A 44 -7.46 -16.08 0.50
C VAL A 44 -6.43 -17.22 0.62
N VAL A 45 -6.84 -18.47 0.40
CA VAL A 45 -5.94 -19.63 0.43
C VAL A 45 -4.85 -19.50 -0.64
N GLU A 46 -5.23 -19.09 -1.85
CA GLU A 46 -4.30 -18.84 -2.95
C GLU A 46 -3.29 -17.73 -2.59
N GLU A 47 -3.75 -16.62 -2.03
CA GLU A 47 -2.88 -15.52 -1.59
C GLU A 47 -1.93 -15.95 -0.46
N CYS A 48 -2.40 -16.76 0.49
CA CYS A 48 -1.58 -17.30 1.57
C CYS A 48 -0.53 -18.31 1.09
N ALA A 49 -0.78 -19.00 -0.02
CA ALA A 49 0.16 -19.94 -0.63
C ALA A 49 1.12 -19.27 -1.63
N ARG A 50 0.83 -18.04 -2.06
CA ARG A 50 1.61 -17.31 -3.06
C ARG A 50 2.90 -16.77 -2.45
N GLU A 51 4.00 -16.86 -3.20
CA GLU A 51 5.24 -16.18 -2.82
C GLU A 51 5.08 -14.66 -3.00
N PRO A 52 5.39 -13.83 -1.98
CA PRO A 52 5.34 -12.38 -2.12
C PRO A 52 6.31 -11.87 -3.19
N VAL A 53 5.81 -11.03 -4.09
CA VAL A 53 6.61 -10.32 -5.10
C VAL A 53 7.29 -9.15 -4.42
N LYS A 54 8.58 -9.36 -4.12
CA LYS A 54 9.42 -8.35 -3.49
C LYS A 54 9.97 -7.38 -4.52
N THR A 55 10.12 -6.14 -4.10
CA THR A 55 10.88 -5.14 -4.84
C THR A 55 12.35 -5.56 -4.96
N ARG A 56 12.94 -5.40 -6.16
CA ARG A 56 14.37 -5.63 -6.43
C ARG A 56 14.97 -4.41 -7.12
N GLU A 57 16.27 -4.20 -6.91
CA GLU A 57 17.03 -3.15 -7.59
C GLU A 57 17.00 -3.36 -9.12
N GLY A 58 16.82 -2.27 -9.86
CA GLY A 58 16.79 -2.31 -11.33
C GLY A 58 15.50 -2.87 -11.96
N MET A 59 14.40 -2.97 -11.20
CA MET A 59 13.07 -3.16 -11.77
C MET A 59 12.67 -1.95 -12.63
N SER A 60 11.89 -2.19 -13.69
CA SER A 60 11.12 -1.14 -14.32
C SER A 60 9.99 -0.67 -13.39
N ILE A 61 9.53 0.56 -13.59
CA ILE A 61 8.42 1.11 -12.82
C ILE A 61 7.13 0.27 -12.96
N SER A 62 6.89 -0.33 -14.13
CA SER A 62 5.76 -1.23 -14.36
C SER A 62 5.89 -2.54 -13.57
N GLU A 63 7.08 -3.14 -13.51
CA GLU A 63 7.31 -4.33 -12.68
C GLU A 63 7.16 -4.00 -11.18
N TRP A 64 7.64 -2.82 -10.75
CA TRP A 64 7.45 -2.39 -9.37
C TRP A 64 5.97 -2.16 -9.03
N PHE A 65 5.18 -1.64 -9.96
CA PHE A 65 3.76 -1.36 -9.74
C PHE A 65 2.93 -2.61 -9.39
N GLU A 66 3.38 -3.78 -9.86
CA GLU A 66 2.77 -5.09 -9.60
C GLU A 66 3.37 -5.80 -8.36
N CYS A 67 4.30 -5.18 -7.64
CA CYS A 67 4.86 -5.74 -6.41
C CYS A 67 3.90 -5.63 -5.21
N ASP A 68 4.10 -6.51 -4.24
CA ASP A 68 3.33 -6.50 -2.98
C ASP A 68 3.76 -5.37 -2.03
N ASP A 69 4.95 -4.80 -2.25
CA ASP A 69 5.46 -3.65 -1.51
C ASP A 69 5.01 -2.31 -2.13
N THR A 70 3.72 -2.20 -2.41
CA THR A 70 3.08 -1.00 -2.96
C THR A 70 1.97 -0.49 -2.05
N GLY A 71 1.63 0.80 -2.18
CA GLY A 71 0.56 1.44 -1.43
C GLY A 71 0.02 2.64 -2.19
N LEU A 72 -1.12 3.17 -1.77
CA LEU A 72 -1.78 4.27 -2.47
C LEU A 72 -0.87 5.50 -2.64
N SER A 73 -0.15 5.87 -1.58
CA SER A 73 0.80 7.00 -1.58
C SER A 73 2.01 6.75 -2.50
N SER A 74 2.62 5.57 -2.45
CA SER A 74 3.79 5.25 -3.28
C SER A 74 3.41 5.09 -4.75
N ARG A 75 2.22 4.54 -5.05
CA ARG A 75 1.68 4.47 -6.42
C ARG A 75 1.41 5.86 -6.98
N TYR A 76 0.83 6.76 -6.19
CA TYR A 76 0.65 8.16 -6.60
C TYR A 76 1.98 8.85 -6.90
N MET A 77 2.97 8.71 -6.02
CA MET A 77 4.31 9.26 -6.23
C MET A 77 4.97 8.70 -7.50
N ALA A 78 4.89 7.39 -7.72
CA ALA A 78 5.40 6.74 -8.92
C ALA A 78 4.71 7.27 -10.19
N TYR A 79 3.39 7.44 -10.17
CA TYR A 79 2.61 8.01 -11.28
C TYR A 79 3.05 9.46 -11.61
N VAL A 80 3.25 10.31 -10.59
CA VAL A 80 3.71 11.68 -10.78
C VAL A 80 5.12 11.71 -11.36
N ILE A 81 6.03 10.90 -10.81
CA ILE A 81 7.43 10.82 -11.28
C ILE A 81 7.54 10.24 -12.69
N ASP A 82 6.66 9.29 -13.06
CA ASP A 82 6.58 8.70 -14.39
C ASP A 82 6.20 9.75 -15.45
N GLY A 83 5.35 10.72 -15.08
CA GLY A 83 4.92 11.78 -15.99
C GLY A 83 4.21 11.29 -17.25
N GLY A 84 3.67 10.07 -17.23
CA GLY A 84 3.01 9.42 -18.37
C GLY A 84 3.94 8.66 -19.32
N ALA A 85 5.23 8.48 -18.97
CA ALA A 85 6.18 7.75 -19.80
C ALA A 85 5.80 6.27 -19.99
N THR A 86 5.20 5.64 -18.99
CA THR A 86 4.98 4.18 -18.96
C THR A 86 3.49 3.79 -18.94
N ARG A 87 2.58 4.76 -19.15
CA ARG A 87 1.11 4.57 -19.11
C ARG A 87 0.62 3.86 -17.84
N LEU A 88 1.20 4.20 -16.69
CA LEU A 88 0.73 3.69 -15.40
C LEU A 88 -0.75 4.00 -15.18
N PRO A 89 -1.49 3.15 -14.43
CA PRO A 89 -2.87 3.44 -14.08
C PRO A 89 -2.99 4.80 -13.38
N MET A 90 -4.01 5.57 -13.74
CA MET A 90 -4.25 6.88 -13.12
C MET A 90 -4.49 6.71 -11.62
N GLN A 91 -3.77 7.49 -10.81
CA GLN A 91 -3.88 7.45 -9.34
C GLN A 91 -4.66 8.66 -8.82
N GLY A 92 -5.53 8.41 -7.84
CA GLY A 92 -6.13 9.49 -7.04
C GLY A 92 -5.07 10.17 -6.18
N TYR A 93 -5.35 11.41 -5.75
CA TYR A 93 -4.44 12.14 -4.86
C TYR A 93 -4.32 11.41 -3.50
N GLU A 94 -3.13 10.88 -3.22
CA GLU A 94 -2.83 10.10 -2.03
C GLU A 94 -1.42 10.44 -1.54
N TYR A 95 -1.22 10.45 -0.22
CA TYR A 95 0.04 10.82 0.41
C TYR A 95 0.30 9.97 1.67
N PRO A 96 1.57 9.87 2.13
CA PRO A 96 1.90 9.14 3.34
C PRO A 96 1.27 9.72 4.60
N ARG A 97 0.48 8.92 5.32
CA ARG A 97 -0.15 9.32 6.60
C ARG A 97 0.60 8.81 7.82
N ASP A 98 1.38 7.76 7.65
CA ASP A 98 2.16 7.13 8.70
C ASP A 98 3.53 6.62 8.20
N ALA A 99 4.31 6.06 9.12
CA ALA A 99 5.63 5.50 8.84
C ALA A 99 5.59 4.34 7.83
N GLY A 100 4.51 3.56 7.81
CA GLY A 100 4.35 2.43 6.89
C GLY A 100 4.10 2.91 5.45
N ASP A 101 3.22 3.89 5.28
CA ASP A 101 3.00 4.56 4.01
C ASP A 101 4.28 5.20 3.47
N PHE A 102 4.99 5.93 4.33
CA PHE A 102 6.22 6.60 3.95
C PHE A 102 7.32 5.60 3.59
N GLY A 103 7.44 4.51 4.38
CA GLY A 103 8.40 3.45 4.12
C GLY A 103 8.23 2.80 2.74
N ARG A 104 6.99 2.61 2.28
CA ARG A 104 6.71 2.13 0.91
C ARG A 104 7.22 3.10 -0.16
N CYS A 105 7.06 4.42 0.06
CA CYS A 105 7.61 5.43 -0.85
C CYS A 105 9.13 5.39 -0.90
N VAL A 106 9.79 5.29 0.26
CA VAL A 106 11.26 5.24 0.35
C VAL A 106 11.81 3.99 -0.34
N ARG A 107 11.23 2.81 -0.09
CA ARG A 107 11.66 1.56 -0.72
C ARG A 107 11.47 1.59 -2.24
N MET A 108 10.36 2.16 -2.73
CA MET A 108 10.16 2.40 -4.16
C MET A 108 11.24 3.31 -4.75
N VAL A 109 11.51 4.45 -4.10
CA VAL A 109 12.48 5.44 -4.59
C VAL A 109 13.86 4.80 -4.74
N ARG A 110 14.28 4.02 -3.73
CA ARG A 110 15.56 3.28 -3.74
C ARG A 110 15.61 2.23 -4.84
N ALA A 111 14.55 1.46 -5.01
CA ALA A 111 14.53 0.37 -5.97
C ALA A 111 14.55 0.84 -7.44
N LEU A 112 13.90 1.97 -7.71
CA LEU A 112 13.77 2.54 -9.06
C LEU A 112 14.82 3.63 -9.36
N GLY A 113 15.66 4.00 -8.38
CA GLY A 113 16.67 5.05 -8.54
C GLY A 113 16.05 6.44 -8.72
N PHE A 114 14.98 6.74 -7.99
CA PHE A 114 14.19 7.97 -8.11
C PHE A 114 14.60 9.07 -7.12
N GLU A 115 15.72 8.93 -6.41
CA GLU A 115 16.15 9.89 -5.38
C GLU A 115 16.24 11.30 -5.95
N LYS A 116 16.78 11.43 -7.15
CA LYS A 116 16.91 12.73 -7.86
C LYS A 116 15.62 13.23 -8.47
N LYS A 117 14.50 12.52 -8.33
CA LYS A 117 13.18 12.87 -8.91
C LYS A 117 12.15 13.23 -7.84
N VAL A 118 12.45 13.03 -6.56
CA VAL A 118 11.53 13.34 -5.45
C VAL A 118 11.08 14.81 -5.47
N PHE A 119 11.93 15.73 -5.93
CA PHE A 119 11.61 17.15 -6.05
C PHE A 119 10.36 17.43 -6.92
N LEU A 120 9.99 16.52 -7.84
CA LEU A 120 8.77 16.66 -8.65
C LEU A 120 7.51 16.74 -7.79
N MET A 121 7.53 16.11 -6.60
CA MET A 121 6.41 16.12 -5.66
C MET A 121 6.12 17.53 -5.09
N LEU A 122 7.07 18.47 -5.15
CA LEU A 122 6.87 19.86 -4.74
C LEU A 122 5.76 20.57 -5.53
N THR A 123 5.51 20.11 -6.76
CA THR A 123 4.49 20.68 -7.67
C THR A 123 3.08 20.13 -7.41
N THR A 124 2.95 19.19 -6.48
CA THR A 124 1.67 18.55 -6.15
C THR A 124 1.00 19.24 -4.95
N GLY A 125 0.06 18.58 -4.29
CA GLY A 125 -0.70 19.13 -3.16
C GLY A 125 0.17 19.47 -1.94
N HIS A 126 -0.47 20.12 -0.97
CA HIS A 126 0.20 20.66 0.22
C HIS A 126 1.03 19.60 0.94
N GLU A 127 0.44 18.44 1.24
CA GLU A 127 1.08 17.39 2.04
C GLU A 127 2.36 16.88 1.38
N TRP A 128 2.33 16.67 0.06
CA TRP A 128 3.51 16.24 -0.68
C TRP A 128 4.57 17.32 -0.81
N ARG A 129 4.19 18.60 -0.88
CA ARG A 129 5.16 19.70 -0.86
C ARG A 129 5.94 19.70 0.45
N GLU A 130 5.26 19.58 1.59
CA GLU A 130 5.91 19.48 2.89
C GLU A 130 6.78 18.23 3.00
N ILE A 131 6.27 17.07 2.58
CA ILE A 131 7.04 15.81 2.58
C ILE A 131 8.30 15.91 1.71
N ALA A 132 8.19 16.50 0.52
CA ALA A 132 9.32 16.63 -0.40
C ALA A 132 10.36 17.66 0.10
N ASN A 133 9.93 18.74 0.76
CA ASN A 133 10.82 19.71 1.40
C ASN A 133 11.63 19.08 2.54
N HIS A 134 11.03 18.15 3.28
CA HIS A 134 11.65 17.46 4.42
C HIS A 134 12.12 16.03 4.08
N TRP A 135 12.26 15.69 2.80
CA TRP A 135 12.46 14.30 2.38
C TRP A 135 13.66 13.64 3.05
N ASP A 136 14.83 14.28 3.02
CA ASP A 136 16.07 13.71 3.58
C ASP A 136 15.99 13.50 5.10
N GLU A 137 15.31 14.42 5.81
CA GLU A 137 15.06 14.30 7.25
C GLU A 137 14.14 13.11 7.54
N LEU A 138 13.03 12.99 6.80
CA LEU A 138 12.08 11.90 6.93
C LEU A 138 12.74 10.54 6.62
N VAL A 139 13.58 10.48 5.57
CA VAL A 139 14.37 9.28 5.23
C VAL A 139 15.32 8.92 6.35
N SER A 140 16.04 9.89 6.92
CA SER A 140 16.95 9.67 8.06
C SER A 140 16.21 9.14 9.29
N LEU A 141 15.02 9.66 9.59
CA LEU A 141 14.17 9.15 10.67
C LEU A 141 13.66 7.74 10.39
N TYR A 142 13.28 7.45 9.14
CA TYR A 142 12.85 6.11 8.72
C TYR A 142 13.99 5.09 8.84
N ASP A 143 15.18 5.41 8.34
CA ASP A 143 16.35 4.52 8.41
C ASP A 143 16.85 4.32 9.85
N GLY A 144 16.71 5.35 10.69
CA GLY A 144 17.01 5.27 12.12
C GLY A 144 15.90 4.67 12.97
N GLU A 145 14.83 4.16 12.36
CA GLU A 145 13.66 3.57 13.03
C GLU A 145 13.01 4.49 14.09
N GLN A 146 13.08 5.81 13.88
CA GLN A 146 12.56 6.83 14.79
C GLN A 146 11.06 7.08 14.54
N TRP A 147 10.23 6.05 14.72
CA TRP A 147 8.82 6.02 14.30
C TRP A 147 7.95 7.14 14.87
N GLU A 148 8.10 7.47 16.15
CA GLU A 148 7.34 8.54 16.81
C GLU A 148 7.63 9.91 16.18
N LYS A 149 8.90 10.21 15.93
CA LYS A 149 9.31 11.47 15.30
C LYS A 149 8.87 11.55 13.85
N LEU A 150 9.03 10.44 13.11
CA LEU A 150 8.58 10.33 11.72
C LEU A 150 7.06 10.57 11.62
N HIS A 151 6.27 9.90 12.46
CA HIS A 151 4.83 10.09 12.52
C HIS A 151 4.45 11.53 12.90
N GLY A 152 5.20 12.14 13.84
CA GLY A 152 5.02 13.54 14.22
C GLY A 152 5.20 14.50 13.04
N LEU A 153 6.28 14.36 12.26
CA LEU A 153 6.53 15.20 11.09
C LEU A 153 5.48 14.99 9.98
N LEU A 154 5.11 13.74 9.68
CA LEU A 154 4.06 13.45 8.71
C LEU A 154 2.70 14.05 9.13
N SER A 155 2.40 14.03 10.43
CA SER A 155 1.19 14.65 10.98
C SER A 155 1.21 16.18 10.85
N LEU A 156 2.36 16.82 11.03
CA LEU A 156 2.53 18.27 10.82
C LEU A 156 2.34 18.65 9.34
N ALA A 157 2.94 17.89 8.43
CA ALA A 157 2.78 18.06 6.98
C ALA A 157 1.31 17.99 6.53
N ARG A 158 0.50 17.14 7.18
CA ARG A 158 -0.96 17.10 6.95
C ARG A 158 -1.68 18.33 7.50
N ASN A 159 -1.35 18.73 8.73
CA ASN A 159 -2.10 19.76 9.45
C ASN A 159 -1.79 21.19 8.98
N ALA A 160 -0.60 21.45 8.45
CA ALA A 160 -0.25 22.77 7.91
C ALA A 160 -1.10 23.18 6.69
N GLY A 161 -1.75 22.22 6.01
CA GLY A 161 -2.66 22.45 4.88
C GLY A 161 -4.12 22.68 5.30
N GLY A 162 -4.42 22.58 6.59
CA GLY A 162 -5.76 22.70 7.16
C GLY A 162 -6.22 24.14 7.43
N VAL A 163 -5.39 25.15 7.16
CA VAL A 163 -5.80 26.55 7.25
C VAL A 163 -6.49 26.95 5.94
N LYS A 164 -7.82 26.85 5.95
CA LYS A 164 -8.68 27.57 5.00
C LYS A 164 -8.98 28.97 5.52
#